data_AF-A0A3P7DWA5-F1
#
_entry.id   AF-A0A3P7DWA5-F1
#
_cell.length_a   1.000
_cell.length_b   1.000
_cell.length_c   1.000
_cell.angle_alpha   90.00
_cell.angle_beta   90.00
_cell.angle_gamma   90.00
#
_symmetry.space_group_name_H-M   'P 1'
#
loop_
_entity.id
_entity.type
_entity.pdbx_description
1 polymer ?
#
loop_
_entity_poly.entity_id
_entity_poly.type
_entity_poly.pdbx_seq_one_letter_code
_entity_poly.pdbx_strand_id
1 'polypeptide(L)'
;MLRLTALCATLFAMSYAIPVDNGVEVSSNTHSFIGEPEIECGPTSITINFNTRNAFEGHVYVKGLYDQEGCRNDEGGRQVAGISLPFDSCNVARTRSLNPRGIFVTTTVVISFHPLFVTKVDRAYRVQCFYMEADKTVSTQIEVSEITTAFQTQIVPMPVCRYEACLFEFAFIS
;
A
#
# COMPACT_ATOMS: atom_id res chain seq x y z
N MET A 1 8.76 -61.09 17.59
CA MET A 1 7.54 -60.27 17.67
C MET A 1 7.75 -59.01 18.52
N LEU A 2 8.12 -59.11 19.80
CA LEU A 2 8.23 -57.97 20.73
C LEU A 2 9.29 -56.88 20.36
N ARG A 3 10.38 -57.27 19.68
CA ARG A 3 11.39 -56.29 19.23
C ARG A 3 10.96 -55.46 18.02
N LEU A 4 10.06 -55.99 17.19
CA LEU A 4 9.55 -55.30 16.00
C LEU A 4 8.52 -54.22 16.38
N THR A 5 7.69 -54.50 17.40
CA THR A 5 6.73 -53.54 17.94
C THR A 5 7.43 -52.38 18.65
N ALA A 6 8.56 -52.64 19.35
CA ALA A 6 9.37 -51.60 19.97
C ALA A 6 10.01 -50.66 18.92
N LEU A 7 10.57 -51.22 17.84
CA LEU A 7 11.14 -50.44 16.72
C LEU A 7 10.08 -49.59 16.00
N CYS A 8 8.89 -50.15 15.79
CA CYS A 8 7.77 -49.42 15.18
C CYS A 8 7.26 -48.31 16.10
N ALA A 9 7.16 -48.55 17.41
CA ALA A 9 6.78 -47.54 18.40
C ALA A 9 7.81 -46.40 18.49
N THR A 10 9.12 -46.71 18.39
CA THR A 10 10.15 -45.66 18.32
C THR A 10 10.09 -44.88 17.02
N LEU A 11 9.80 -45.51 15.88
CA LEU A 11 9.65 -44.80 14.60
C LEU A 11 8.41 -43.92 14.57
N PHE A 12 7.29 -44.37 15.14
CA PHE A 12 6.10 -43.54 15.32
C PHE A 12 6.34 -42.40 16.31
N ALA A 13 7.04 -42.64 17.42
CA ALA A 13 7.40 -41.57 18.35
C ALA A 13 8.32 -40.52 17.69
N MET A 14 9.23 -40.94 16.81
CA MET A 14 10.10 -40.03 16.05
C MET A 14 9.37 -39.33 14.90
N SER A 15 8.30 -39.90 14.34
CA SER A 15 7.48 -39.23 13.32
C SER A 15 6.42 -38.29 13.91
N TYR A 16 5.98 -38.52 15.15
CA TYR A 16 5.14 -37.58 15.91
C TYR A 16 5.95 -36.48 16.62
N ALA A 17 7.28 -36.58 16.65
CA ALA A 17 8.18 -35.60 17.27
C ALA A 17 8.90 -34.71 16.25
N ILE A 18 8.28 -34.42 15.10
CA ILE A 18 8.69 -33.28 14.26
C ILE A 18 7.79 -32.10 14.63
N PRO A 19 8.16 -31.28 15.63
CA PRO A 19 7.53 -29.99 15.77
C PRO A 19 7.96 -29.15 14.55
N VAL A 20 7.06 -28.98 13.59
CA VAL A 20 7.14 -27.88 12.61
C VAL A 20 6.68 -26.62 13.33
N ASP A 21 7.33 -26.30 14.44
CA ASP A 21 7.32 -24.98 15.04
C ASP A 21 8.76 -24.49 14.87
N ASN A 22 8.99 -23.81 13.75
CA ASN A 22 10.18 -23.00 13.59
C ASN A 22 10.18 -22.04 14.77
N GLY A 23 11.02 -22.32 15.77
CA GLY A 23 11.20 -21.58 17.02
C GLY A 23 11.67 -20.14 16.85
N VAL A 24 11.03 -19.38 15.97
CA VAL A 24 11.04 -17.94 15.96
C VAL A 24 10.15 -17.52 17.11
N GLU A 25 10.76 -17.49 18.30
CA GLU A 25 10.66 -16.31 19.12
C GLU A 25 10.63 -15.09 18.19
N VAL A 26 9.43 -14.56 17.97
CA VAL A 26 9.34 -13.15 17.62
C VAL A 26 9.82 -12.50 18.90
N SER A 27 11.14 -12.33 19.01
CA SER A 27 11.69 -11.30 19.87
C SER A 27 11.06 -10.03 19.34
N SER A 28 9.97 -9.66 20.01
CA SER A 28 9.20 -8.45 19.81
C SER A 28 10.03 -7.19 20.09
N ASN A 29 11.37 -7.28 20.16
CA ASN A 29 12.25 -6.23 20.64
C ASN A 29 13.62 -6.09 19.94
N THR A 30 13.95 -6.79 18.84
CA THR A 30 15.30 -6.59 18.23
C THR A 30 15.40 -6.64 16.70
N HIS A 31 14.37 -6.25 15.96
CA HIS A 31 14.51 -5.59 14.63
C HIS A 31 13.31 -4.65 14.48
N SER A 32 13.38 -3.55 15.23
CA SER A 32 12.29 -2.60 15.37
C SER A 32 12.47 -1.52 14.31
N PHE A 33 11.59 -1.54 13.32
CA PHE A 33 11.28 -0.35 12.54
C PHE A 33 10.99 0.84 13.48
N ILE A 34 11.40 2.05 13.11
CA ILE A 34 11.17 3.27 13.91
C ILE A 34 9.95 4.02 13.38
N GLY A 35 8.81 3.35 13.19
CA GLY A 35 7.54 4.06 12.94
C GLY A 35 6.68 3.51 11.81
N GLU A 36 6.18 4.38 10.95
CA GLU A 36 5.47 4.10 9.70
C GLU A 36 6.39 4.52 8.53
N PRO A 37 6.29 3.91 7.33
CA PRO A 37 7.10 4.37 6.20
C PRO A 37 6.75 5.80 5.82
N GLU A 38 7.76 6.56 5.42
CA GLU A 38 7.57 7.88 4.84
C GLU A 38 7.16 7.71 3.37
N ILE A 39 6.03 8.30 2.99
CA ILE A 39 5.45 8.15 1.66
C ILE A 39 5.40 9.52 1.00
N GLU A 40 6.08 9.65 -0.13
CA GLU A 40 6.08 10.86 -0.96
C GLU A 40 5.35 10.56 -2.29
N CYS A 41 4.15 11.12 -2.43
CA CYS A 41 3.33 11.01 -3.63
C CYS A 41 3.74 12.10 -4.64
N GLY A 42 4.74 11.82 -5.48
CA GLY A 42 5.19 12.73 -6.54
C GLY A 42 4.19 12.85 -7.71
N PRO A 43 4.47 13.72 -8.70
CA PRO A 43 3.62 13.92 -9.87
C PRO A 43 3.75 12.82 -10.93
N THR A 44 4.84 12.04 -10.91
CA THR A 44 5.15 10.98 -11.89
C THR A 44 5.53 9.65 -11.24
N SER A 45 5.87 9.65 -9.95
CA SER A 45 6.29 8.47 -9.19
C SER A 45 5.89 8.58 -7.72
N ILE A 46 5.76 7.43 -7.06
CA ILE A 46 5.61 7.31 -5.60
C ILE A 46 6.93 6.85 -5.02
N THR A 47 7.45 7.59 -4.05
CA THR A 47 8.66 7.23 -3.31
C THR A 47 8.27 6.80 -1.90
N ILE A 48 8.75 5.63 -1.48
CA ILE A 48 8.45 5.05 -0.17
C ILE A 48 9.77 4.78 0.53
N ASN A 49 9.97 5.38 1.70
CA ASN A 49 11.19 5.26 2.49
C ASN A 49 10.90 4.58 3.83
N PHE A 50 11.68 3.55 4.12
CA PHE A 50 11.63 2.78 5.36
C PHE A 50 12.86 3.10 6.22
N ASN A 51 12.64 3.75 7.36
CA ASN A 51 13.67 4.03 8.36
C ASN A 51 13.85 2.84 9.32
N THR A 52 15.00 2.17 9.26
CA THR A 52 15.34 1.02 10.11
C THR A 52 16.31 1.42 11.22
N ARG A 53 16.22 0.80 12.40
CA ARG A 53 17.19 1.07 13.50
C ARG A 53 18.61 0.65 13.16
N ASN A 54 18.75 -0.48 12.48
CA ASN A 54 20.02 -1.06 12.10
C ASN A 54 20.21 -0.94 10.58
N ALA A 55 21.42 -1.19 10.09
CA ALA A 55 21.66 -1.33 8.67
C ALA A 55 20.70 -2.39 8.08
N PHE A 56 19.91 -1.99 7.10
CA PHE A 56 18.99 -2.87 6.40
C PHE A 56 19.77 -3.77 5.46
N GLU A 57 19.51 -5.07 5.51
CA GLU A 57 20.06 -6.05 4.56
C GLU A 57 18.93 -6.93 4.07
N GLY A 58 18.51 -6.73 2.83
CA GLY A 58 17.34 -7.36 2.26
C GLY A 58 16.85 -6.58 1.04
N HIS A 59 15.58 -6.82 0.67
CA HIS A 59 15.02 -6.31 -0.58
C HIS A 59 13.68 -5.63 -0.33
N VAL A 60 13.45 -4.50 -0.98
CA VAL A 60 12.15 -3.81 -1.02
C VAL A 60 11.58 -3.99 -2.42
N TYR A 61 10.38 -4.54 -2.57
CA TYR A 61 9.83 -4.84 -3.88
C TYR A 61 8.31 -4.72 -3.96
N VAL A 62 7.79 -4.53 -5.16
CA VAL A 62 6.33 -4.53 -5.37
C VAL A 62 5.80 -5.96 -5.33
N LYS A 63 4.69 -6.16 -4.62
CA LYS A 63 4.06 -7.48 -4.46
C LYS A 63 3.80 -8.12 -5.83
N GLY A 64 4.40 -9.29 -6.07
CA GLY A 64 4.24 -10.07 -7.30
C GLY A 64 5.16 -9.66 -8.45
N LEU A 65 6.05 -8.68 -8.25
CA LEU A 65 6.96 -8.15 -9.27
C LEU A 65 8.42 -8.19 -8.81
N TYR A 66 8.77 -9.16 -7.96
CA TYR A 66 10.14 -9.35 -7.45
C TYR A 66 11.16 -9.61 -8.57
N ASP A 67 10.72 -10.24 -9.67
CA ASP A 67 11.57 -10.56 -10.82
C ASP A 67 11.94 -9.34 -11.67
N GLN A 68 11.23 -8.21 -11.49
CA GLN A 68 11.51 -6.98 -12.23
C GLN A 68 12.44 -6.08 -11.43
N GLU A 69 13.67 -5.89 -11.91
CA GLU A 69 14.66 -5.01 -11.27
C GLU A 69 14.16 -3.57 -11.13
N GLY A 70 13.34 -3.07 -12.06
CA GLY A 70 12.74 -1.73 -11.94
C GLY A 70 11.70 -1.59 -10.82
N CYS A 71 11.23 -2.70 -10.26
CA CYS A 71 10.20 -2.76 -9.21
C CYS A 71 10.73 -3.36 -7.91
N ARG A 72 12.05 -3.48 -7.81
CA ARG A 72 12.79 -4.00 -6.66
C ARG A 72 13.95 -3.06 -6.36
N ASN A 73 14.21 -2.84 -5.09
CA ASN A 73 15.41 -2.17 -4.60
C ASN A 73 16.13 -3.09 -3.61
N ASP A 74 17.35 -3.46 -3.96
CA ASP A 74 18.25 -4.32 -3.17
C ASP A 74 19.29 -3.48 -2.41
N GLU A 75 19.07 -2.16 -2.27
CA GLU A 75 19.95 -1.27 -1.51
C GLU A 75 20.00 -1.69 -0.04
N GLY A 76 21.08 -2.37 0.32
CA GLY A 76 21.43 -2.72 1.70
C GLY A 76 22.55 -1.85 2.28
N GLY A 77 22.81 -2.03 3.58
CA GLY A 77 23.91 -1.43 4.32
C GLY A 77 23.64 -0.04 4.90
N ARG A 78 22.52 0.59 4.55
CA ARG A 78 22.07 1.87 5.12
C ARG A 78 20.94 1.64 6.12
N GLN A 79 20.73 2.60 7.03
CA GLN A 79 19.58 2.60 7.96
C GLN A 79 18.28 3.09 7.30
N VAL A 80 18.28 3.24 5.98
CA VAL A 80 17.14 3.67 5.18
C VAL A 80 17.08 2.79 3.95
N ALA A 81 15.92 2.17 3.74
CA ALA A 81 15.62 1.39 2.53
C ALA A 81 14.49 2.10 1.80
N GLY A 82 14.68 2.47 0.54
CA GLY A 82 13.69 3.23 -0.23
C GLY A 82 13.37 2.58 -1.56
N ILE A 83 12.18 2.83 -2.10
CA ILE A 83 11.85 2.46 -3.48
C ILE A 83 11.06 3.59 -4.15
N SER A 84 11.42 3.90 -5.39
CA SER A 84 10.73 4.89 -6.22
C SER A 84 10.03 4.17 -7.36
N LEU A 85 8.69 4.19 -7.33
CA LEU A 85 7.84 3.49 -8.28
C LEU A 85 7.22 4.50 -9.24
N PRO A 86 7.66 4.54 -10.51
CA PRO A 86 7.01 5.39 -11.51
C PRO A 86 5.62 4.83 -11.83
N PHE A 87 4.67 5.70 -12.14
CA PHE A 87 3.29 5.25 -12.36
C PHE A 87 3.10 4.40 -13.62
N ASP A 88 4.02 4.48 -14.56
CA ASP A 88 3.93 3.82 -15.86
C ASP A 88 4.48 2.38 -15.84
N SER A 89 5.15 1.98 -14.75
CA SER A 89 5.63 0.62 -14.54
C SER A 89 5.18 0.06 -13.19
N CYS A 90 5.61 -1.16 -12.86
CA CYS A 90 5.36 -1.82 -11.57
C CYS A 90 3.90 -2.08 -11.20
N ASN A 91 3.01 -2.17 -12.19
CA ASN A 91 1.59 -2.52 -12.03
C ASN A 91 0.87 -1.68 -10.97
N VAL A 92 1.21 -0.38 -10.90
CA VAL A 92 0.56 0.57 -10.00
C VAL A 92 -0.89 0.75 -10.42
N ALA A 93 -1.83 0.38 -9.56
CA ALA A 93 -3.25 0.41 -9.86
C ALA A 93 -3.80 1.84 -9.79
N ARG A 94 -4.41 2.32 -10.87
CA ARG A 94 -5.06 3.65 -10.92
C ARG A 94 -6.57 3.48 -11.02
N THR A 95 -7.30 3.97 -10.03
CA THR A 95 -8.77 3.93 -9.99
C THR A 95 -9.32 5.35 -10.00
N ARG A 96 -10.20 5.67 -10.97
CA ARG A 96 -10.86 6.97 -11.01
C ARG A 96 -11.96 7.03 -9.96
N SER A 97 -12.01 8.12 -9.21
CA SER A 97 -13.08 8.46 -8.29
C SER A 97 -13.93 9.57 -8.89
N LEU A 98 -15.25 9.42 -8.78
CA LEU A 98 -16.20 10.43 -9.25
C LEU A 98 -16.55 11.44 -8.15
N ASN A 99 -16.39 11.08 -6.88
CA ASN A 99 -16.77 11.91 -5.72
C ASN A 99 -15.81 11.65 -4.53
N PRO A 100 -14.86 12.55 -4.19
CA PRO A 100 -14.43 13.70 -4.98
C PRO A 100 -13.77 13.27 -6.30
N ARG A 101 -13.85 14.15 -7.31
CA ARG A 101 -13.26 13.91 -8.62
C ARG A 101 -11.73 13.81 -8.49
N GLY A 102 -11.19 12.68 -8.89
CA GLY A 102 -9.75 12.43 -8.78
C GLY A 102 -9.35 11.00 -9.14
N ILE A 103 -8.09 10.68 -8.90
CA ILE A 103 -7.49 9.38 -9.20
C ILE A 103 -6.84 8.84 -7.95
N PHE A 104 -7.26 7.64 -7.52
CA PHE A 104 -6.58 6.85 -6.51
C PHE A 104 -5.49 6.02 -7.17
N VAL A 105 -4.25 6.23 -6.73
CA VAL A 105 -3.08 5.46 -7.16
C VAL A 105 -2.70 4.54 -6.02
N THR A 106 -2.82 3.23 -6.22
CA THR A 106 -2.62 2.21 -5.20
C THR A 106 -1.47 1.28 -5.60
N THR A 107 -0.53 1.06 -4.70
CA THR A 107 0.56 0.08 -4.86
C THR A 107 0.74 -0.71 -3.57
N THR A 108 1.26 -1.94 -3.68
CA THR A 108 1.57 -2.77 -2.51
C THR A 108 3.05 -3.13 -2.53
N VAL A 109 3.77 -2.65 -1.52
CA VAL A 109 5.22 -2.85 -1.39
C VAL A 109 5.49 -3.81 -0.24
N VAL A 110 6.40 -4.74 -0.46
CA VAL A 110 6.87 -5.71 0.52
C VAL A 110 8.32 -5.37 0.87
N ILE A 111 8.61 -5.27 2.16
CA ILE A 111 9.97 -5.18 2.68
C ILE A 111 10.37 -6.52 3.27
N SER A 112 11.46 -7.08 2.78
CA SER A 112 12.06 -8.30 3.30
C SER A 112 13.40 -8.01 3.94
N PHE A 113 13.63 -8.54 5.15
CA PHE A 113 14.85 -8.33 5.93
C PHE A 113 15.86 -9.48 5.79
N HIS A 114 15.72 -10.32 4.75
CA HIS A 114 16.67 -11.37 4.47
C HIS A 114 16.91 -11.47 2.95
N PRO A 115 18.16 -11.61 2.50
CA PRO A 115 18.51 -11.57 1.08
C PRO A 115 17.99 -12.74 0.21
N LEU A 116 17.38 -13.77 0.81
CA LEU A 116 17.06 -15.05 0.13
C LEU A 116 15.69 -15.62 0.49
N PHE A 117 15.13 -15.28 1.65
CA PHE A 117 13.91 -15.90 2.16
C PHE A 117 12.96 -14.85 2.67
N VAL A 118 11.67 -15.07 2.42
CA VAL A 118 10.63 -14.29 3.08
C VAL A 118 10.53 -14.74 4.53
N THR A 119 10.85 -13.86 5.47
CA THR A 119 10.88 -14.18 6.89
C THR A 119 9.62 -13.70 7.61
N LYS A 120 9.42 -14.17 8.85
CA LYS A 120 8.29 -13.74 9.70
C LYS A 120 8.30 -12.23 10.00
N VAL A 121 9.45 -11.56 9.85
CA VAL A 121 9.57 -10.11 10.09
C VAL A 121 9.21 -9.26 8.86
N ASP A 122 9.00 -9.89 7.72
CA ASP A 122 8.67 -9.20 6.48
C ASP A 122 7.26 -8.60 6.54
N ARG A 123 7.10 -7.40 5.98
CA ARG A 123 5.84 -6.65 6.04
C ARG A 123 5.42 -6.19 4.65
N ALA A 124 4.12 -6.25 4.39
CA ALA A 124 3.52 -5.72 3.18
C ALA A 124 2.70 -4.46 3.51
N TYR A 125 3.01 -3.35 2.85
CA TYR A 125 2.32 -2.07 3.01
C TYR A 125 1.52 -1.76 1.76
N ARG A 126 0.21 -1.53 1.92
CA ARG A 126 -0.66 -1.05 0.85
C ARG A 126 -0.70 0.47 0.89
N VAL A 127 0.00 1.10 -0.04
CA VAL A 127 0.07 2.55 -0.18
C VAL A 127 -1.01 3.02 -1.15
N GLN A 128 -1.76 4.06 -0.76
CA GLN A 128 -2.78 4.67 -1.59
C GLN A 128 -2.65 6.20 -1.55
N CYS A 129 -2.25 6.79 -2.68
CA CYS A 129 -2.22 8.23 -2.89
C CYS A 129 -3.51 8.66 -3.60
N PHE A 130 -4.10 9.79 -3.19
CA PHE A 130 -5.26 10.37 -3.87
C PHE A 130 -4.87 11.68 -4.56
N TYR A 131 -5.02 11.72 -5.88
CA TYR A 131 -4.78 12.90 -6.70
C TYR A 131 -6.12 13.54 -7.03
N MET A 132 -6.42 14.66 -6.39
CA MET A 132 -7.60 15.46 -6.71
C MET A 132 -7.43 16.09 -8.09
N GLU A 133 -8.47 15.99 -8.92
CA GLU A 133 -8.51 16.74 -10.16
C GLU A 133 -8.81 18.20 -9.79
N ALA A 134 -7.84 19.10 -10.00
CA ALA A 134 -8.06 20.50 -9.76
C ALA A 134 -9.01 21.03 -10.85
N ASP A 135 -10.25 21.33 -10.49
CA ASP A 135 -11.10 22.23 -11.28
C ASP A 135 -10.51 23.65 -11.18
N LYS A 136 -9.33 23.86 -11.81
CA LYS A 136 -8.84 25.21 -12.03
C LYS A 136 -9.68 25.80 -13.14
N THR A 137 -10.64 26.65 -12.78
CA THR A 137 -11.06 27.72 -13.69
C THR A 137 -9.83 28.59 -13.91
N VAL A 138 -9.10 28.34 -14.99
CA VAL A 138 -8.00 29.21 -15.43
C VAL A 138 -8.63 30.52 -15.87
N SER A 139 -8.85 31.44 -14.94
CA SER A 139 -9.14 32.85 -15.24
C SER A 139 -7.82 33.54 -15.59
N THR A 140 -7.18 33.13 -16.69
CA THR A 140 -6.20 34.00 -17.32
C THR A 140 -6.96 35.16 -17.94
N GLN A 141 -6.60 36.38 -17.55
CA GLN A 141 -6.98 37.61 -18.24
C GLN A 141 -6.37 37.60 -19.65
N ILE A 142 -6.94 36.79 -20.54
CA ILE A 142 -6.74 36.99 -21.97
C ILE A 142 -7.99 37.70 -22.45
N GLU A 143 -7.84 39.01 -22.65
CA GLU A 143 -8.79 39.89 -23.30
C GLU A 143 -8.96 39.42 -24.75
N VAL A 144 -9.75 38.36 -24.96
CA VAL A 144 -10.17 37.95 -26.29
C VAL A 144 -11.46 38.70 -26.60
N SER A 145 -11.33 39.79 -27.35
CA SER A 145 -12.45 40.51 -27.95
C SER A 145 -13.14 39.62 -28.98
N GLU A 146 -13.98 38.69 -28.53
CA GLU A 146 -14.88 37.95 -29.40
C GLU A 146 -16.20 38.72 -29.58
N ILE A 147 -16.45 39.02 -30.85
CA ILE A 147 -17.62 39.61 -31.48
C ILE A 147 -18.95 39.36 -30.74
N THR A 148 -19.70 40.46 -30.63
CA THR A 148 -21.03 40.59 -30.04
C THR A 148 -22.00 39.47 -30.45
N THR A 149 -22.46 38.68 -29.49
CA THR A 149 -23.70 37.91 -29.61
C THR A 149 -24.61 38.26 -28.44
N ALA A 150 -25.81 38.75 -28.77
CA ALA A 150 -26.82 39.13 -27.79
C ALA A 150 -27.40 37.87 -27.13
N PHE A 151 -27.22 37.73 -25.82
CA PHE A 151 -27.88 36.69 -25.04
C PHE A 151 -28.97 37.29 -24.15
N GLN A 152 -30.20 36.87 -24.40
CA GLN A 152 -31.38 37.17 -23.60
C GLN A 152 -31.37 36.29 -22.36
N THR A 153 -31.16 36.87 -21.18
CA THR A 153 -31.17 36.14 -19.90
C THR A 153 -32.51 36.32 -19.19
N GLN A 154 -33.27 35.24 -19.05
CA GLN A 154 -34.30 35.14 -18.01
C GLN A 154 -33.66 34.66 -16.71
N ILE A 155 -33.93 35.37 -15.62
CA ILE A 155 -33.46 35.05 -14.28
C ILE A 155 -34.35 33.94 -13.73
N VAL A 156 -33.85 32.72 -13.66
CA VAL A 156 -34.49 31.62 -12.90
C VAL A 156 -33.77 31.48 -11.56
N PRO A 157 -34.46 31.63 -10.42
CA PRO A 157 -33.85 31.51 -9.10
C PRO A 157 -33.46 30.05 -8.76
N MET A 158 -32.32 29.89 -8.09
CA MET A 158 -31.76 28.59 -7.69
C MET A 158 -32.60 27.90 -6.59
N PRO A 159 -32.88 26.59 -6.70
CA PRO A 159 -33.63 25.87 -5.66
C PRO A 159 -32.77 25.59 -4.42
N VAL A 160 -33.42 25.65 -3.24
CA VAL A 160 -32.80 25.41 -1.93
C VAL A 160 -32.80 23.92 -1.63
N CYS A 161 -31.62 23.29 -1.58
CA CYS A 161 -31.47 21.90 -1.14
C CYS A 161 -31.48 21.81 0.39
N ARG A 162 -32.29 20.92 0.96
CA ARG A 162 -32.23 20.54 2.38
C ARG A 162 -31.56 19.17 2.49
N TYR A 163 -30.62 19.04 3.42
CA TYR A 163 -30.07 17.76 3.82
C TYR A 163 -30.80 17.30 5.08
N GLU A 164 -31.26 16.05 5.10
CA GLU A 164 -31.72 15.37 6.31
C GLU A 164 -30.77 14.19 6.57
N ALA A 165 -30.24 14.08 7.79
CA ALA A 165 -29.42 12.96 8.21
C ALA A 165 -30.32 11.90 8.84
N CYS A 166 -30.55 10.78 8.13
CA CYS A 166 -31.15 9.59 8.73
C CYS A 166 -30.09 8.87 9.57
N LEU A 167 -30.21 8.97 10.90
CA LEU A 167 -29.60 8.01 11.82
C LEU A 167 -30.40 6.71 11.74
N PHE A 168 -29.82 5.67 11.15
CA PHE A 168 -30.34 4.32 11.30
C PHE A 168 -29.89 3.77 12.64
N GLU A 169 -30.80 3.78 13.60
CA GLU A 169 -30.71 2.96 14.80
C GLU A 169 -30.89 1.51 14.36
N PHE A 170 -29.82 0.71 14.40
CA PHE A 170 -29.91 -0.74 14.27
C PHE A 170 -30.65 -1.27 15.49
N ALA A 171 -31.98 -1.33 15.41
CA ALA A 171 -32.77 -2.15 16.29
C ALA A 171 -32.43 -3.61 16.03
N PHE A 172 -31.56 -4.17 16.87
CA PHE A 172 -31.51 -5.60 17.14
C PHE A 172 -32.87 -5.96 17.76
N ILE A 173 -33.81 -6.43 16.93
CA ILE A 173 -35.02 -7.08 17.42
C ILE A 173 -34.69 -8.56 17.59
N SER A 174 -34.62 -8.94 18.87
CA SER A 174 -34.97 -10.25 19.45
C SER A 174 -34.35 -11.49 18.82
#